data_AF-A0A3D6EC81-F1
#
_entry.id   AF-A0A3D6EC81-F1
#
_cell.length_a   1.000
_cell.length_b   1.000
_cell.length_c   1.000
_cell.angle_alpha   90.00
_cell.angle_beta   90.00
_cell.angle_gamma   90.00
#
_symmetry.space_group_name_H-M   'P 1'
#
loop_
_entity.id
_entity.type
_entity.pdbx_description
1 polymer ?
#
loop_
_entity_poly.entity_id
_entity_poly.type
_entity_poly.pdbx_seq_one_letter_code
_entity_poly.pdbx_strand_id
1 'polypeptide(L)'
;MSLGALGWSEDDIAVYFGWDKRLLHSLTVDPDSEISVLLLRGRLQNRAKIEIRLMNDAIGGNLTAAKQFSDIMRDKSFEVSKLDIFGGPADEGAFERIQNYIAKGCPGTLSGNEQLYIDLLVMIYSLDGQHGKRKTIRFLTQKPFGFSYEKAAGLYAEATEMFFANRKVSKEALQAKFAERFDTLYALTMAAAKTPKDFEIAGNLLMQQAKVLRLDQNDPEVLPADKYQKQFRLLSLTPEAIGLSPANRDVLAAQIDEMLIPEREKRRLRMEGGIEDVDIIEILENVAQEES
;
A
#
# COMPACT_ATOMS: atom_id res chain seq x y z
N MET A 1 -49.29 -6.08 -18.33
CA MET A 1 -49.03 -7.54 -18.24
C MET A 1 -47.62 -7.76 -18.78
N SER A 2 -46.68 -8.30 -18.00
CA SER A 2 -45.27 -8.37 -18.43
C SER A 2 -45.06 -9.55 -19.38
N LEU A 3 -44.95 -9.30 -20.69
CA LEU A 3 -44.88 -10.35 -21.73
C LEU A 3 -43.72 -11.33 -21.52
N GLY A 4 -42.58 -10.86 -21.00
CA GLY A 4 -41.45 -11.73 -20.65
C GLY A 4 -41.73 -12.74 -19.53
N ALA A 5 -42.81 -12.55 -18.76
CA ALA A 5 -43.19 -13.47 -17.70
C ALA A 5 -43.94 -14.72 -18.19
N LEU A 6 -44.39 -14.74 -19.46
CA LEU A 6 -45.13 -15.85 -20.05
C LEU A 6 -44.20 -16.93 -20.63
N GLY A 7 -42.89 -16.69 -20.68
CA GLY A 7 -41.90 -17.63 -21.22
C GLY A 7 -41.95 -17.79 -22.75
N TRP A 8 -42.65 -16.89 -23.44
CA TRP A 8 -42.75 -16.90 -24.90
C TRP A 8 -41.46 -16.46 -25.57
N SER A 9 -41.16 -17.04 -26.73
CA SER A 9 -40.03 -16.62 -27.56
C SER A 9 -40.29 -15.25 -28.19
N GLU A 10 -39.24 -14.56 -28.63
CA GLU A 10 -39.37 -13.25 -29.31
C GLU A 10 -40.22 -13.37 -30.58
N ASP A 11 -40.10 -14.49 -31.29
CA ASP A 11 -40.91 -14.81 -32.46
C ASP A 11 -42.39 -15.00 -32.12
N ASP A 12 -42.70 -15.69 -31.03
CA ASP A 12 -44.09 -15.90 -30.59
C ASP A 12 -44.74 -14.59 -30.15
N ILE A 13 -43.97 -13.73 -29.49
CA ILE A 13 -44.40 -12.38 -29.11
C ILE A 13 -44.67 -11.55 -30.37
N ALA A 14 -43.75 -11.56 -31.34
CA ALA A 14 -43.93 -10.84 -32.61
C ALA A 14 -45.16 -11.33 -33.38
N VAL A 15 -45.37 -12.65 -33.46
CA VAL A 15 -46.53 -13.25 -34.15
C VAL A 15 -47.82 -12.91 -33.43
N TYR A 16 -47.86 -12.98 -32.10
CA TYR A 16 -49.05 -12.69 -31.31
C TYR A 16 -49.50 -11.23 -31.41
N PHE A 17 -48.55 -10.29 -31.40
CA PHE A 17 -48.85 -8.85 -31.49
C PHE A 17 -48.86 -8.31 -32.93
N GLY A 18 -48.56 -9.15 -33.93
CA GLY A 18 -48.44 -8.74 -35.33
C GLY A 18 -47.31 -7.74 -35.57
N TRP A 19 -46.25 -7.80 -34.76
CA TRP A 19 -45.09 -6.92 -34.87
C TRP A 19 -44.08 -7.45 -35.88
N ASP A 20 -43.32 -6.55 -36.51
CA ASP A 20 -42.21 -6.94 -37.36
C ASP A 20 -41.12 -7.61 -36.51
N LYS A 21 -40.84 -8.88 -36.81
CA LYS A 21 -39.84 -9.70 -36.14
C LYS A 21 -38.47 -9.06 -36.14
N ARG A 22 -38.07 -8.41 -37.25
CA ARG A 22 -36.74 -7.80 -37.36
C ARG A 22 -36.61 -6.58 -36.48
N LEU A 23 -37.66 -5.76 -36.45
CA LEU A 23 -37.73 -4.58 -35.62
C LEU A 23 -37.78 -4.96 -34.13
N LEU A 24 -38.61 -5.95 -33.76
CA LEU A 24 -38.66 -6.44 -32.38
C LEU A 24 -37.30 -6.98 -31.94
N HIS A 25 -36.63 -7.78 -32.77
CA HIS A 25 -35.31 -8.31 -32.45
C HIS A 25 -34.25 -7.20 -32.28
N SER A 26 -34.31 -6.14 -33.10
CA SER A 26 -33.40 -4.99 -32.92
C SER A 26 -33.64 -4.26 -31.59
N LEU A 27 -34.90 -4.17 -31.16
CA LEU A 27 -35.29 -3.54 -29.89
C LEU A 27 -35.09 -4.43 -28.66
N THR A 28 -34.94 -5.75 -28.83
CA THR A 28 -34.60 -6.67 -27.73
C THR A 28 -33.10 -6.76 -27.49
N VAL A 29 -32.30 -6.58 -28.54
CA VAL A 29 -30.83 -6.56 -28.47
C VAL A 29 -30.32 -5.25 -27.87
N ASP A 30 -31.00 -4.12 -28.12
CA ASP A 30 -30.66 -2.82 -27.54
C ASP A 30 -30.95 -2.80 -26.02
N PRO A 31 -29.93 -2.70 -25.14
CA PRO A 31 -30.10 -2.71 -23.69
C PRO A 31 -30.90 -1.52 -23.14
N ASP A 32 -30.91 -0.40 -23.87
CA ASP A 32 -31.55 0.85 -23.44
C ASP A 32 -33.00 0.97 -23.95
N SER A 33 -33.46 0.01 -24.76
CA SER A 33 -34.83 -0.05 -25.26
C SER A 33 -35.84 -0.38 -24.17
N GLU A 34 -36.96 0.34 -24.13
CA GLU A 34 -38.02 0.09 -23.16
C GLU A 34 -38.57 -1.35 -23.25
N ILE A 35 -38.60 -1.93 -24.46
CA ILE A 35 -39.06 -3.29 -24.70
C ILE A 35 -38.08 -4.33 -24.12
N SER A 36 -36.77 -4.13 -24.28
CA SER A 36 -35.77 -5.07 -23.72
C SER A 36 -35.82 -5.07 -22.20
N VAL A 37 -35.93 -3.88 -21.58
CA VAL A 37 -36.07 -3.72 -20.13
C VAL A 37 -37.34 -4.39 -19.61
N LEU A 38 -38.49 -4.21 -20.27
CA LEU A 38 -39.75 -4.82 -19.86
C LEU A 38 -39.74 -6.35 -20.00
N LEU A 39 -39.16 -6.88 -21.07
CA LEU A 39 -39.04 -8.33 -21.28
C LEU A 39 -38.08 -8.97 -20.28
N LEU A 40 -36.92 -8.35 -20.05
CA LEU A 40 -35.94 -8.80 -19.07
C LEU A 40 -36.54 -8.78 -17.66
N ARG A 41 -37.21 -7.69 -17.27
CA ARG A 41 -37.93 -7.59 -16.00
C ARG A 41 -38.97 -8.70 -15.85
N GLY A 42 -39.73 -9.00 -16.91
CA GLY A 42 -40.71 -10.08 -16.91
C GLY A 42 -40.13 -11.47 -16.70
N ARG A 43 -39.03 -11.77 -17.41
CA ARG A 43 -38.33 -13.05 -17.30
C ARG A 43 -37.76 -13.23 -15.88
N LEU A 44 -37.14 -12.18 -15.33
CA LEU A 44 -36.62 -12.19 -13.95
C LEU A 44 -37.73 -12.39 -12.91
N GLN A 45 -38.86 -11.71 -13.07
CA GLN A 45 -39.99 -11.87 -12.16
C GLN A 45 -40.60 -13.29 -12.20
N ASN A 46 -40.73 -13.89 -13.38
CA ASN A 46 -41.23 -15.25 -13.50
C ASN A 46 -40.26 -16.27 -12.91
N ARG A 47 -38.96 -16.12 -13.19
CA ARG A 47 -37.91 -16.95 -12.60
C ARG A 47 -37.91 -16.87 -11.07
N ALA A 48 -37.95 -15.66 -10.51
CA ALA A 48 -38.00 -15.47 -9.06
C ALA A 48 -39.25 -16.12 -8.43
N LYS A 49 -40.41 -16.03 -9.07
CA LYS A 49 -41.64 -16.70 -8.60
C LYS A 49 -41.50 -18.23 -8.58
N ILE A 50 -40.92 -18.81 -9.61
CA ILE A 50 -40.68 -20.26 -9.70
C ILE A 50 -39.72 -20.69 -8.59
N GLU A 51 -38.62 -19.95 -8.40
CA GLU A 51 -37.61 -20.26 -7.38
C GLU A 51 -38.13 -20.12 -5.94
N ILE A 52 -38.91 -19.07 -5.65
CA ILE A 52 -39.56 -18.90 -4.35
C ILE A 52 -40.55 -20.04 -4.08
N ARG A 53 -41.31 -20.45 -5.10
CA ARG A 53 -42.24 -21.58 -4.97
C ARG A 53 -41.50 -22.89 -4.70
N LEU A 54 -40.43 -23.15 -5.45
CA LEU A 54 -39.58 -24.33 -5.28
C LEU A 54 -38.92 -24.36 -3.89
N MET A 55 -38.49 -23.20 -3.38
CA MET A 55 -37.98 -23.04 -2.02
C MET A 55 -39.04 -23.34 -0.97
N ASN A 56 -40.25 -22.80 -1.11
CA ASN A 56 -41.35 -23.05 -0.19
C ASN A 56 -41.76 -24.53 -0.18
N ASP A 57 -41.82 -25.17 -1.34
CA ASP A 57 -42.11 -26.61 -1.46
C ASP A 57 -40.99 -27.46 -0.85
N ALA A 58 -39.73 -27.05 -0.98
CA ALA A 58 -38.59 -27.69 -0.32
C ALA A 58 -38.65 -27.55 1.21
N ILE A 59 -39.01 -26.37 1.73
CA ILE A 59 -39.24 -26.12 3.18
C ILE A 59 -40.41 -26.99 3.68
N GLY A 60 -41.44 -27.17 2.85
CA GLY A 60 -42.57 -28.07 3.11
C GLY A 60 -42.23 -29.56 3.10
N GLY A 61 -40.96 -29.94 2.87
CA GLY A 61 -40.49 -31.33 2.95
C GLY A 61 -40.53 -32.10 1.62
N ASN A 62 -40.78 -31.43 0.50
CA ASN A 62 -40.75 -32.09 -0.81
C ASN A 62 -39.29 -32.35 -1.26
N LEU A 63 -38.88 -33.62 -1.20
CA LEU A 63 -37.53 -34.07 -1.54
C LEU A 63 -37.13 -33.79 -3.00
N THR A 64 -38.06 -33.82 -3.96
CA THR A 64 -37.74 -33.52 -5.36
C THR A 64 -37.53 -32.03 -5.58
N ALA A 65 -38.36 -31.19 -4.94
CA ALA A 65 -38.19 -29.74 -4.97
C ALA A 65 -36.87 -29.32 -4.27
N ALA A 66 -36.52 -29.97 -3.15
CA ALA A 66 -35.26 -29.73 -2.45
C ALA A 66 -34.03 -30.05 -3.31
N LYS A 67 -34.05 -31.16 -4.07
CA LYS A 67 -32.97 -31.49 -5.02
C LYS A 67 -32.86 -30.46 -6.14
N GLN A 68 -33.98 -30.15 -6.81
CA GLN A 68 -34.02 -29.16 -7.89
C GLN A 68 -33.58 -27.76 -7.40
N PHE A 69 -33.98 -27.37 -6.19
CA PHE A 69 -33.54 -26.11 -5.59
C PHE A 69 -32.05 -26.13 -5.27
N SER A 70 -31.53 -27.24 -4.75
CA SER A 70 -30.10 -27.41 -4.48
C SER A 70 -29.26 -27.37 -5.76
N ASP A 71 -29.76 -27.93 -6.86
CA ASP A 71 -29.09 -27.93 -8.16
C ASP A 71 -29.12 -26.52 -8.77
N ILE A 72 -30.25 -25.81 -8.73
CA ILE A 72 -30.34 -24.41 -9.15
C ILE A 72 -29.41 -23.51 -8.31
N MET A 73 -29.30 -23.74 -7.01
CA MET A 73 -28.38 -22.99 -6.14
C MET A 73 -26.92 -23.36 -6.38
N ARG A 74 -26.61 -24.61 -6.72
CA ARG A 74 -25.27 -25.04 -7.13
C ARG A 74 -24.90 -24.45 -8.47
N ASP A 75 -25.76 -24.53 -9.47
CA ASP A 75 -25.56 -23.94 -10.79
C ASP A 75 -25.40 -22.42 -10.68
N LYS A 76 -26.16 -21.73 -9.82
CA LYS A 76 -25.90 -20.31 -9.51
C LYS A 76 -24.58 -20.08 -8.80
N SER A 77 -24.16 -20.97 -7.89
CA SER A 77 -22.82 -20.87 -7.26
C SER A 77 -21.67 -21.22 -8.22
N PHE A 78 -21.98 -21.79 -9.38
CA PHE A 78 -21.03 -22.08 -10.46
C PHE A 78 -21.10 -21.04 -11.60
N GLU A 79 -22.28 -20.50 -11.93
CA GLU A 79 -22.51 -19.35 -12.83
C GLU A 79 -21.98 -18.07 -12.21
N VAL A 80 -22.18 -17.87 -10.90
CA VAL A 80 -21.35 -16.97 -10.08
C VAL A 80 -19.99 -17.65 -9.92
N SER A 81 -19.26 -17.64 -11.03
CA SER A 81 -17.93 -18.21 -11.15
C SER A 81 -17.01 -17.57 -10.11
N LYS A 82 -15.93 -18.27 -9.76
CA LYS A 82 -14.78 -17.66 -9.08
C LYS A 82 -14.33 -16.36 -9.79
N LEU A 83 -14.61 -16.22 -11.09
CA LEU A 83 -14.44 -14.99 -11.89
C LEU A 83 -15.48 -13.88 -11.62
N ASP A 84 -16.72 -14.20 -11.23
CA ASP A 84 -17.71 -13.18 -10.87
C ASP A 84 -17.51 -12.67 -9.44
N ILE A 85 -16.94 -13.50 -8.56
CA ILE A 85 -16.60 -13.12 -7.17
C ILE A 85 -15.21 -12.46 -7.09
N PHE A 86 -14.25 -12.90 -7.92
CA PHE A 86 -12.85 -12.49 -7.83
C PHE A 86 -12.26 -11.94 -9.13
N GLY A 87 -13.07 -11.67 -10.15
CA GLY A 87 -12.64 -11.19 -11.46
C GLY A 87 -11.73 -12.16 -12.24
N GLY A 88 -11.57 -11.87 -13.53
CA GLY A 88 -10.60 -12.54 -14.41
C GLY A 88 -9.27 -11.77 -14.45
N PRO A 89 -8.30 -12.17 -15.31
CA PRO A 89 -6.95 -11.57 -15.38
C PRO A 89 -6.87 -10.05 -15.69
N ALA A 90 -8.00 -9.33 -15.71
CA ALA A 90 -8.10 -7.87 -15.65
C ALA A 90 -8.03 -7.30 -14.21
N ASP A 91 -7.87 -8.13 -13.17
CA ASP A 91 -7.80 -7.70 -11.76
C ASP A 91 -6.48 -7.11 -11.28
N GLU A 92 -5.49 -6.97 -12.17
CA GLU A 92 -4.30 -6.16 -11.83
C GLU A 92 -4.68 -4.72 -11.41
N GLY A 93 -5.89 -4.25 -11.74
CA GLY A 93 -6.39 -2.94 -11.33
C GLY A 93 -7.34 -2.88 -10.12
N ALA A 94 -7.84 -3.99 -9.56
CA ALA A 94 -8.84 -3.92 -8.47
C ALA A 94 -8.24 -3.36 -7.18
N PHE A 95 -7.06 -3.84 -6.82
CA PHE A 95 -6.27 -3.33 -5.72
C PHE A 95 -5.90 -1.85 -5.93
N GLU A 96 -5.47 -1.48 -7.14
CA GLU A 96 -5.13 -0.08 -7.49
C GLU A 96 -6.35 0.86 -7.44
N ARG A 97 -7.53 0.40 -7.91
CA ARG A 97 -8.78 1.16 -7.82
C ARG A 97 -9.16 1.43 -6.37
N ILE A 98 -9.01 0.44 -5.50
CA ILE A 98 -9.29 0.58 -4.06
C ILE A 98 -8.27 1.49 -3.37
N GLN A 99 -6.98 1.36 -3.68
CA GLN A 99 -5.96 2.29 -3.18
C GLN A 99 -6.25 3.73 -3.61
N ASN A 100 -6.60 3.94 -4.89
CA ASN A 100 -6.99 5.26 -5.42
C ASN A 100 -8.28 5.79 -4.77
N TYR A 101 -9.24 4.90 -4.49
CA TYR A 101 -10.49 5.24 -3.82
C TYR A 101 -10.25 5.74 -2.40
N ILE A 102 -9.39 5.07 -1.63
CA ILE A 102 -8.99 5.48 -0.28
C ILE A 102 -8.16 6.77 -0.32
N ALA A 103 -7.17 6.86 -1.21
CA ALA A 103 -6.28 8.01 -1.31
C ALA A 103 -7.00 9.32 -1.69
N LYS A 104 -8.08 9.21 -2.48
CA LYS A 104 -8.90 10.36 -2.92
C LYS A 104 -10.09 10.65 -2.00
N GLY A 105 -10.24 9.93 -0.89
CA GLY A 105 -11.29 10.19 0.10
C GLY A 105 -12.72 9.84 -0.34
N CYS A 106 -12.89 8.72 -1.06
CA CYS A 106 -14.19 8.19 -1.51
C CYS A 106 -14.99 9.09 -2.48
N PRO A 107 -14.48 9.37 -3.70
CA PRO A 107 -15.19 10.23 -4.67
C PRO A 107 -16.38 9.56 -5.40
N GLY A 108 -16.74 8.31 -5.09
CA GLY A 108 -17.79 7.55 -5.80
C GLY A 108 -18.31 6.33 -5.03
N THR A 109 -19.05 5.43 -5.69
CA THR A 109 -19.56 4.18 -5.10
C THR A 109 -18.77 2.96 -5.59
N LEU A 110 -18.22 2.17 -4.65
CA LEU A 110 -17.57 0.89 -4.96
C LEU A 110 -18.58 -0.15 -5.44
N SER A 111 -18.17 -1.02 -6.36
CA SER A 111 -18.97 -2.18 -6.76
C SER A 111 -19.12 -3.18 -5.59
N GLY A 112 -20.17 -4.00 -5.61
CA GLY A 112 -20.39 -5.00 -4.55
C GLY A 112 -19.22 -5.98 -4.38
N ASN A 113 -18.53 -6.30 -5.48
CA ASN A 113 -17.35 -7.17 -5.45
C ASN A 113 -16.13 -6.50 -4.82
N GLU A 114 -15.91 -5.21 -5.09
CA GLU A 114 -14.85 -4.43 -4.46
C GLU A 114 -15.09 -4.25 -2.95
N GLN A 115 -16.36 -4.10 -2.54
CA GLN A 115 -16.73 -4.07 -1.13
C GLN A 115 -16.41 -5.41 -0.42
N LEU A 116 -16.81 -6.54 -1.01
CA LEU A 116 -16.50 -7.87 -0.46
C LEU A 116 -14.99 -8.13 -0.40
N TYR A 117 -14.24 -7.64 -1.37
CA TYR A 117 -12.79 -7.76 -1.38
C TYR A 117 -12.14 -6.90 -0.29
N ILE A 118 -12.63 -5.68 -0.03
CA ILE A 118 -12.20 -4.87 1.12
C ILE A 118 -12.51 -5.58 2.44
N ASP A 119 -13.72 -6.10 2.61
CA ASP A 119 -14.12 -6.83 3.83
C ASP A 119 -13.20 -8.03 4.08
N LEU A 120 -12.82 -8.74 3.01
CA LEU A 120 -11.86 -9.83 3.08
C LEU A 120 -10.46 -9.35 3.53
N LEU A 121 -9.94 -8.27 2.95
CA LEU A 121 -8.64 -7.72 3.35
C LEU A 121 -8.66 -7.22 4.81
N VAL A 122 -9.76 -6.58 5.25
CA VAL A 122 -9.96 -6.16 6.65
C VAL A 122 -10.00 -7.36 7.60
N MET A 123 -10.69 -8.44 7.22
CA MET A 123 -10.72 -9.69 7.99
C MET A 123 -9.31 -10.28 8.12
N ILE A 124 -8.53 -10.31 7.03
CA ILE A 124 -7.15 -10.82 7.03
C ILE A 124 -6.28 -9.98 7.97
N TYR A 125 -6.40 -8.65 7.93
CA TYR A 125 -5.69 -7.75 8.84
C TYR A 125 -6.04 -7.99 10.31
N SER A 126 -7.33 -8.15 10.61
CA SER A 126 -7.80 -8.45 11.98
C SER A 126 -7.25 -9.78 12.50
N LEU A 127 -7.30 -10.83 11.67
CA LEU A 127 -6.80 -12.16 12.02
C LEU A 127 -5.27 -12.17 12.20
N ASP A 128 -4.52 -11.43 11.38
CA ASP A 128 -3.07 -11.29 11.55
C ASP A 128 -2.71 -10.64 12.90
N GLY A 129 -3.39 -9.55 13.26
CA GLY A 129 -3.16 -8.88 14.55
C GLY A 129 -3.40 -9.77 15.77
N GLN A 130 -4.34 -10.72 15.69
CA GLN A 130 -4.70 -11.61 16.81
C GLN A 130 -3.96 -12.95 16.82
N HIS A 131 -3.65 -13.50 15.64
CA HIS A 131 -3.21 -14.89 15.50
C HIS A 131 -1.92 -15.06 14.68
N GLY A 132 -1.49 -14.00 13.98
CA GLY A 132 -0.27 -13.95 13.18
C GLY A 132 -0.36 -14.69 11.84
N LYS A 133 0.45 -14.22 10.89
CA LYS A 133 0.59 -14.67 9.50
C LYS A 133 0.29 -16.13 9.22
N ARG A 134 0.99 -17.05 9.88
CA ARG A 134 0.93 -18.49 9.56
C ARG A 134 -0.45 -19.08 9.84
N LYS A 135 -1.13 -18.62 10.89
CA LYS A 135 -2.48 -19.09 11.23
C LYS A 135 -3.53 -18.46 10.33
N THR A 136 -3.36 -17.19 9.97
CA THR A 136 -4.25 -16.47 9.04
C THR A 136 -4.23 -17.11 7.64
N ILE A 137 -3.04 -17.39 7.08
CA ILE A 137 -2.92 -18.09 5.79
C ILE A 137 -3.50 -19.51 5.87
N ARG A 138 -3.30 -20.21 7.00
CA ARG A 138 -3.90 -21.54 7.19
C ARG A 138 -5.42 -21.48 7.28
N PHE A 139 -5.99 -20.43 7.86
CA PHE A 139 -7.45 -20.25 7.92
C PHE A 139 -8.05 -20.03 6.52
N LEU A 140 -7.41 -19.20 5.70
CA LEU A 140 -7.84 -18.91 4.32
C LEU A 140 -7.80 -20.14 3.40
N THR A 141 -6.90 -21.07 3.66
CA THR A 141 -6.78 -22.32 2.88
C THR A 141 -7.77 -23.40 3.34
N GLN A 142 -8.47 -23.21 4.46
CA GLN A 142 -9.47 -24.14 4.98
C GLN A 142 -10.89 -23.67 4.67
N LYS A 143 -11.89 -24.54 4.87
CA LYS A 143 -13.31 -24.15 4.75
C LYS A 143 -13.63 -23.06 5.79
N PRO A 144 -14.43 -22.03 5.44
CA PRO A 144 -15.32 -21.96 4.27
C PRO A 144 -14.69 -21.45 2.96
N PHE A 145 -13.47 -20.87 2.98
CA PHE A 145 -12.88 -20.19 1.83
C PHE A 145 -12.16 -21.12 0.84
N GLY A 146 -11.36 -22.07 1.36
CA GLY A 146 -10.71 -23.09 0.54
C GLY A 146 -9.77 -22.55 -0.55
N PHE A 147 -9.06 -21.45 -0.30
CA PHE A 147 -8.12 -20.87 -1.27
C PHE A 147 -6.86 -21.73 -1.44
N SER A 148 -6.20 -21.60 -2.60
CA SER A 148 -4.85 -22.14 -2.78
C SER A 148 -3.87 -21.38 -1.87
N TYR A 149 -2.77 -22.03 -1.48
CA TYR A 149 -1.76 -21.41 -0.63
C TYR A 149 -1.19 -20.13 -1.25
N GLU A 150 -0.90 -20.16 -2.55
CA GLU A 150 -0.40 -19.00 -3.30
C GLU A 150 -1.38 -17.83 -3.27
N LYS A 151 -2.68 -18.09 -3.52
CA LYS A 151 -3.71 -17.06 -3.47
C LYS A 151 -3.89 -16.49 -2.06
N ALA A 152 -3.87 -17.34 -1.03
CA ALA A 152 -3.95 -16.91 0.36
C ALA A 152 -2.74 -16.07 0.80
N ALA A 153 -1.54 -16.41 0.30
CA ALA A 153 -0.33 -15.64 0.55
C ALA A 153 -0.33 -14.28 -0.18
N GLY A 154 -0.84 -14.23 -1.42
CA GLY A 154 -1.03 -12.99 -2.18
C GLY A 154 -2.00 -12.03 -1.48
N LEU A 155 -3.19 -12.51 -1.10
CA LEU A 155 -4.19 -11.73 -0.37
C LEU A 155 -3.66 -11.21 0.98
N TYR A 156 -2.82 -12.00 1.66
CA TYR A 156 -2.14 -11.55 2.87
C TYR A 156 -1.16 -10.40 2.59
N ALA A 157 -0.38 -10.48 1.51
CA ALA A 157 0.56 -9.44 1.12
C ALA A 157 -0.19 -8.14 0.74
N GLU A 158 -1.25 -8.24 -0.05
CA GLU A 158 -2.12 -7.12 -0.45
C GLU A 158 -2.76 -6.44 0.76
N ALA A 159 -3.33 -7.22 1.70
CA ALA A 159 -3.89 -6.68 2.95
C ALA A 159 -2.80 -5.97 3.77
N THR A 160 -1.62 -6.56 3.85
CA THR A 160 -0.49 -5.95 4.55
C THR A 160 -0.11 -4.63 3.90
N GLU A 161 0.02 -4.56 2.58
CA GLU A 161 0.38 -3.34 1.86
C GLU A 161 -0.67 -2.24 1.99
N MET A 162 -1.96 -2.60 1.87
CA MET A 162 -3.09 -1.68 2.02
C MET A 162 -3.18 -1.07 3.41
N PHE A 163 -3.06 -1.88 4.47
CA PHE A 163 -3.24 -1.41 5.86
C PHE A 163 -1.93 -1.00 6.56
N PHE A 164 -0.76 -1.42 6.05
CA PHE A 164 0.56 -0.95 6.49
C PHE A 164 1.15 0.14 5.59
N ALA A 165 0.31 1.01 5.01
CA ALA A 165 0.73 2.32 4.48
C ALA A 165 1.39 3.25 5.54
N ASN A 166 1.52 2.81 6.79
CA ASN A 166 2.20 3.55 7.87
C ASN A 166 3.72 3.69 7.72
N ARG A 167 4.37 3.07 6.72
CA ARG A 167 5.83 3.19 6.53
C ARG A 167 6.32 4.60 6.16
N LYS A 168 5.44 5.51 5.74
CA LYS A 168 5.75 6.92 5.46
C LYS A 168 5.23 7.91 6.52
N VAL A 169 4.67 7.44 7.63
CA VAL A 169 4.16 8.34 8.67
C VAL A 169 5.33 8.88 9.47
N SER A 170 5.45 10.20 9.55
CA SER A 170 6.49 10.83 10.36
C SER A 170 6.38 10.35 11.80
N LYS A 171 7.51 10.28 12.49
CA LYS A 171 7.56 9.89 13.88
C LYS A 171 6.62 10.72 14.76
N GLU A 172 6.52 12.02 14.47
CA GLU A 172 5.59 12.96 15.11
C GLU A 172 4.13 12.57 14.89
N ALA A 173 3.74 12.23 13.67
CA ALA A 173 2.37 11.81 13.36
C ALA A 173 2.01 10.46 14.02
N LEU A 174 2.99 9.54 14.15
CA LEU A 174 2.79 8.32 14.94
C LEU A 174 2.61 8.64 16.43
N GLN A 175 3.39 9.57 16.98
CA GLN A 175 3.26 9.99 18.38
C GLN A 175 1.89 10.60 18.66
N ALA A 176 1.39 11.48 17.79
CA ALA A 176 0.05 12.07 17.90
C ALA A 176 -1.04 10.99 17.86
N LYS A 177 -0.97 10.06 16.90
CA LYS A 177 -1.93 8.95 16.78
C LYS A 177 -1.94 8.04 18.01
N PHE A 178 -0.77 7.77 18.58
CA PHE A 178 -0.71 7.00 19.83
C PHE A 178 -1.24 7.82 21.02
N ALA A 179 -1.00 9.13 21.06
CA ALA A 179 -1.56 9.99 22.11
C ALA A 179 -3.09 9.96 22.10
N GLU A 180 -3.75 10.05 20.94
CA GLU A 180 -5.21 9.92 20.83
C GLU A 180 -5.72 8.56 21.34
N ARG A 181 -4.98 7.48 21.08
CA ARG A 181 -5.30 6.15 21.62
C ARG A 181 -5.19 6.12 23.15
N PHE A 182 -4.22 6.80 23.73
CA PHE A 182 -4.12 6.92 25.18
C PHE A 182 -5.23 7.80 25.77
N ASP A 183 -5.62 8.89 25.10
CA ASP A 183 -6.74 9.74 25.54
C ASP A 183 -8.07 8.97 25.56
N THR A 184 -8.33 8.19 24.51
CA THR A 184 -9.53 7.35 24.45
C THR A 184 -9.52 6.25 25.50
N LEU A 185 -8.39 5.57 25.72
CA LEU A 185 -8.24 4.58 26.78
C LEU A 185 -8.42 5.22 28.16
N TYR A 186 -7.82 6.39 28.39
CA TYR A 186 -7.96 7.14 29.63
C TYR A 186 -9.43 7.48 29.90
N ALA A 187 -10.14 8.05 28.92
CA ALA A 187 -11.57 8.37 29.04
C ALA A 187 -12.42 7.14 29.37
N LEU A 188 -12.15 6.00 28.73
CA LEU A 188 -12.84 4.73 29.03
C LEU A 188 -12.53 4.21 30.42
N THR A 189 -11.25 4.27 30.85
CA THR A 189 -10.87 3.85 32.20
C THR A 189 -11.50 4.74 33.27
N MET A 190 -11.55 6.06 33.06
CA MET A 190 -12.20 6.99 33.99
C MET A 190 -13.71 6.79 34.07
N ALA A 191 -14.36 6.44 32.94
CA ALA A 191 -15.78 6.11 32.93
C ALA A 191 -16.10 4.78 33.64
N ALA A 192 -15.19 3.82 33.60
CA ALA A 192 -15.34 2.51 34.23
C ALA A 192 -14.80 2.44 35.68
N ALA A 193 -13.97 3.41 36.09
CA ALA A 193 -13.27 3.41 37.37
C ALA A 193 -14.24 3.50 38.56
N LYS A 194 -14.10 2.56 39.50
CA LYS A 194 -14.86 2.56 40.76
C LYS A 194 -13.96 2.39 41.97
N THR A 195 -12.78 1.80 41.79
CA THR A 195 -11.84 1.54 42.85
C THR A 195 -10.61 2.45 42.76
N PRO A 196 -9.90 2.71 43.88
CA PRO A 196 -8.67 3.49 43.87
C PRO A 196 -7.61 2.97 42.90
N LYS A 197 -7.55 1.64 42.72
CA LYS A 197 -6.64 0.98 41.78
C LYS A 197 -6.95 1.31 40.32
N ASP A 198 -8.22 1.52 39.97
CA ASP A 198 -8.60 1.91 38.60
C ASP A 198 -8.10 3.33 38.27
N PHE A 199 -8.10 4.21 39.27
CA PHE A 199 -7.51 5.56 39.13
C PHE A 199 -5.98 5.53 39.06
N GLU A 200 -5.31 4.60 39.75
CA GLU A 200 -3.87 4.38 39.56
C GLU A 200 -3.54 3.91 38.14
N ILE A 201 -4.36 3.03 37.56
CA ILE A 201 -4.23 2.60 36.16
C ILE A 201 -4.40 3.79 35.21
N ALA A 202 -5.40 4.64 35.45
CA ALA A 202 -5.62 5.85 34.66
C ALA A 202 -4.41 6.82 34.75
N GLY A 203 -3.82 7.00 35.94
CA GLY A 203 -2.59 7.77 36.12
C GLY A 203 -1.39 7.18 35.38
N ASN A 204 -1.26 5.85 35.37
CA ASN A 204 -0.21 5.16 34.62
C ASN A 204 -0.37 5.33 33.10
N LEU A 205 -1.60 5.38 32.57
CA LEU A 205 -1.86 5.66 31.15
C LEU A 205 -1.38 7.06 30.76
N LEU A 206 -1.62 8.08 31.59
CA LEU A 206 -1.12 9.44 31.36
C LEU A 206 0.42 9.50 31.38
N MET A 207 1.08 8.79 32.31
CA MET A 207 2.54 8.68 32.31
C MET A 207 3.08 7.98 31.05
N GLN A 208 2.39 6.95 30.57
CA GLN A 208 2.78 6.27 29.32
C GLN A 208 2.58 7.17 28.10
N GLN A 209 1.51 7.97 28.08
CA GLN A 209 1.25 8.96 27.03
C GLN A 209 2.35 10.03 26.99
N ALA A 210 2.76 10.56 28.14
CA ALA A 210 3.85 11.54 28.24
C ALA A 210 5.17 11.00 27.66
N LYS A 211 5.48 9.73 27.93
CA LYS A 211 6.65 9.04 27.35
C LYS A 211 6.57 8.91 25.83
N VAL A 212 5.39 8.59 25.29
CA VAL A 212 5.19 8.49 23.84
C VAL A 212 5.36 9.84 23.16
N LEU A 213 4.83 10.91 23.75
CA LEU A 213 5.00 12.28 23.28
C LEU A 213 6.41 12.83 23.51
N ARG A 214 7.28 12.10 24.23
CA ARG A 214 8.64 12.52 24.63
C ARG A 214 8.66 13.79 25.46
N LEU A 215 7.60 14.06 26.21
CA LEU A 215 7.56 15.18 27.16
C LEU A 215 8.62 15.05 28.25
N ASP A 216 9.10 13.82 28.51
CA ASP A 216 10.17 13.52 29.45
C ASP A 216 11.59 13.77 28.89
N GLN A 217 11.73 14.02 27.58
CA GLN A 217 13.04 14.21 26.92
C GLN A 217 13.26 15.70 26.63
N ASN A 218 14.51 16.18 26.79
CA ASN A 218 14.89 17.52 26.37
C ASN A 218 14.73 17.65 24.85
N ASP A 219 14.27 18.81 24.39
CA ASP A 219 14.13 19.10 22.96
C ASP A 219 15.49 18.96 22.25
N PRO A 220 15.51 18.40 21.02
CA PRO A 220 16.74 18.28 20.26
C PRO A 220 17.31 19.66 19.94
N GLU A 221 18.61 19.85 20.16
CA GLU A 221 19.31 21.09 19.80
C GLU A 221 19.25 21.29 18.27
N VAL A 222 18.50 22.30 17.83
CA VAL A 222 18.47 22.71 16.42
C VAL A 222 19.71 23.56 16.16
N LEU A 223 20.66 23.03 15.38
CA LEU A 223 21.81 23.82 14.95
C LEU A 223 21.33 24.99 14.09
N PRO A 224 21.97 26.18 14.15
CA PRO A 224 21.64 27.28 13.26
C PRO A 224 21.80 26.86 11.80
N ALA A 225 20.92 27.38 10.93
CA ALA A 225 20.81 27.01 9.52
C ALA A 225 22.14 27.08 8.76
N ASP A 226 23.02 27.99 9.15
CA ASP A 226 24.35 28.19 8.55
C ASP A 226 25.25 26.96 8.66
N LYS A 227 25.08 26.12 9.70
CA LYS A 227 25.86 24.89 9.88
C LYS A 227 25.41 23.74 9.00
N TYR A 228 24.20 23.80 8.43
CA TYR A 228 23.70 22.80 7.48
C TYR A 228 24.05 23.13 6.02
N GLN A 229 24.59 24.32 5.76
CA GLN A 229 25.05 24.68 4.42
C GLN A 229 26.23 23.80 4.02
N LYS A 230 26.20 23.28 2.79
CA LYS A 230 27.34 22.54 2.23
C LYS A 230 28.55 23.47 2.21
N GLN A 231 29.61 23.10 2.93
CA GLN A 231 30.89 23.78 2.82
C GLN A 231 31.37 23.68 1.37
N PHE A 232 31.54 24.83 0.71
CA PHE A 232 32.13 24.87 -0.62
C PHE A 232 33.63 24.60 -0.50
N ARG A 233 34.10 23.51 -1.12
CA ARG A 233 35.53 23.21 -1.23
C ARG A 233 36.05 23.94 -2.46
N LEU A 234 36.66 25.10 -2.26
CA LEU A 234 37.39 25.80 -3.31
C LEU A 234 38.83 25.28 -3.31
N LEU A 235 39.18 24.48 -4.33
CA LEU A 235 40.55 24.05 -4.55
C LEU A 235 41.22 25.04 -5.50
N SER A 236 42.30 25.69 -5.04
CA SER A 236 43.12 26.57 -5.87
C SER A 236 44.57 26.10 -5.86
N LEU A 237 45.23 26.21 -7.00
CA LEU A 237 46.67 25.98 -7.15
C LEU A 237 47.50 27.14 -6.59
N THR A 238 46.91 28.34 -6.51
CA THR A 238 47.59 29.55 -6.02
C THR A 238 46.83 30.15 -4.84
N PRO A 239 47.51 30.45 -3.71
CA PRO A 239 46.87 31.02 -2.53
C PRO A 239 46.21 32.38 -2.80
N GLU A 240 46.74 33.13 -3.77
CA GLU A 240 46.23 34.44 -4.20
C GLU A 240 44.79 34.40 -4.70
N ALA A 241 44.37 33.31 -5.34
CA ALA A 241 43.01 33.18 -5.88
C ALA A 241 41.95 33.04 -4.77
N ILE A 242 42.37 32.78 -3.52
CA ILE A 242 41.52 32.70 -2.34
C ILE A 242 41.78 33.92 -1.41
N GLY A 243 42.57 34.90 -1.86
CA GLY A 243 42.92 36.09 -1.07
C GLY A 243 43.91 35.84 0.06
N LEU A 244 44.62 34.71 0.04
CA LEU A 244 45.74 34.45 0.95
C LEU A 244 47.02 35.08 0.38
N SER A 245 47.90 35.54 1.27
CA SER A 245 49.19 36.10 0.87
C SER A 245 50.02 35.06 0.10
N PRO A 246 50.80 35.49 -0.91
CA PRO A 246 51.68 34.59 -1.65
C PRO A 246 52.65 33.90 -0.69
N ALA A 247 52.87 32.60 -0.90
CA ALA A 247 53.83 31.84 -0.11
C ALA A 247 55.24 32.40 -0.35
N ASN A 248 55.92 32.80 0.72
CA ASN A 248 57.28 33.31 0.64
C ASN A 248 58.26 32.12 0.48
N ARG A 249 58.72 31.90 -0.75
CA ARG A 249 59.56 30.75 -1.12
C ARG A 249 60.93 30.78 -0.44
N ASP A 250 61.44 31.95 -0.08
CA ASP A 250 62.73 32.10 0.60
C ASP A 250 62.65 31.61 2.05
N VAL A 251 61.54 31.89 2.73
CA VAL A 251 61.28 31.40 4.10
C VAL A 251 61.04 29.90 4.09
N LEU A 252 60.33 29.39 3.08
CA LEU A 252 60.12 27.95 2.90
C LEU A 252 61.45 27.21 2.66
N ALA A 253 62.34 27.78 1.83
CA ALA A 253 63.66 27.21 1.57
C ALA A 253 64.50 27.13 2.85
N ALA A 254 64.51 28.20 3.65
CA ALA A 254 65.20 28.21 4.94
C ALA A 254 64.65 27.16 5.91
N GLN A 255 63.32 26.99 5.96
CA GLN A 255 62.69 25.95 6.78
C GLN A 255 63.05 24.54 6.33
N ILE A 256 63.14 24.28 5.02
CA ILE A 256 63.56 22.98 4.48
C ILE A 256 65.02 22.69 4.82
N ASP A 257 65.88 23.70 4.83
CA ASP A 257 67.29 23.56 5.14
C ASP A 257 67.54 23.23 6.61
N GLU A 258 66.73 23.77 7.51
CA GLU A 258 66.76 23.48 8.93
C GLU A 258 66.28 22.05 9.28
N MET A 259 65.55 21.36 8.39
CA MET A 259 65.07 20.00 8.67
C MET A 259 66.21 18.99 8.74
N LEU A 260 66.19 18.07 9.71
CA LEU A 260 67.17 16.98 9.84
C LEU A 260 66.75 15.76 8.98
N ILE A 261 66.65 15.98 7.68
CA ILE A 261 66.16 15.02 6.69
C ILE A 261 67.28 14.76 5.64
N PRO A 262 67.39 13.56 5.05
CA PRO A 262 68.35 13.30 3.97
C PRO A 262 68.28 14.33 2.84
N GLU A 263 69.42 14.69 2.27
CA GLU A 263 69.51 15.73 1.22
C GLU A 263 68.64 15.43 -0.01
N ARG A 264 68.41 14.14 -0.31
CA ARG A 264 67.52 13.69 -1.39
C ARG A 264 66.06 14.09 -1.15
N GLU A 265 65.57 13.92 0.08
CA GLU A 265 64.21 14.30 0.46
C GLU A 265 64.06 15.83 0.59
N LYS A 266 65.12 16.53 1.02
CA LYS A 266 65.16 18.01 0.96
C LYS A 266 65.02 18.52 -0.46
N ARG A 267 65.73 17.93 -1.43
CA ARG A 267 65.62 18.29 -2.85
C ARG A 267 64.20 18.03 -3.37
N ARG A 268 63.60 16.89 -3.02
CA ARG A 268 62.19 16.58 -3.36
C ARG A 268 61.23 17.63 -2.82
N LEU A 269 61.36 18.02 -1.55
CA LEU A 269 60.52 19.05 -0.93
C LEU A 269 60.70 20.44 -1.57
N ARG A 270 61.90 20.78 -2.04
CA ARG A 270 62.15 22.02 -2.79
C ARG A 270 61.50 22.03 -4.17
N MET A 271 61.50 20.88 -4.86
CA MET A 271 60.79 20.71 -6.14
C MET A 271 59.27 20.78 -5.95
N GLU A 272 58.73 20.09 -4.94
CA GLU A 272 57.29 20.11 -4.61
C GLU A 272 56.83 21.50 -4.14
N GLY A 273 57.69 22.25 -3.44
CA GLY A 273 57.44 23.63 -3.03
C GLY A 273 57.57 24.67 -4.15
N GLY A 274 57.97 24.27 -5.37
CA GLY A 274 58.18 25.17 -6.51
C GLY A 274 59.33 26.16 -6.31
N ILE A 275 60.33 25.80 -5.49
CA ILE A 275 61.57 26.57 -5.28
C ILE A 275 62.58 26.23 -6.38
N GLU A 276 62.74 24.94 -6.69
CA GLU A 276 63.54 24.42 -7.80
C GLU A 276 62.60 23.91 -8.91
N ASP A 277 63.03 24.01 -10.17
CA ASP A 277 62.24 23.52 -11.31
C ASP A 277 62.07 22.00 -11.23
N VAL A 278 60.86 21.54 -11.54
CA VAL A 278 60.50 20.12 -11.44
C VAL A 278 61.12 19.34 -12.60
N ASP A 279 62.09 18.47 -12.30
CA ASP A 279 62.58 17.48 -13.27
C ASP A 279 61.64 16.28 -13.30
N ILE A 280 60.71 16.29 -14.25
CA ILE A 280 59.65 15.29 -14.41
C ILE A 280 60.24 13.90 -14.67
N ILE A 281 61.42 13.81 -15.29
CA ILE A 281 62.07 12.54 -15.63
C ILE A 281 62.59 11.86 -14.36
N GLU A 282 63.27 12.60 -13.49
CA GLU A 282 63.81 12.09 -12.23
C GLU A 282 62.70 11.61 -11.28
N ILE A 283 61.54 12.29 -11.27
CA ILE A 283 60.38 11.91 -10.44
C ILE A 283 59.76 10.60 -10.92
N LEU A 284 59.59 10.41 -12.24
CA LEU A 284 59.01 9.18 -12.80
C LEU A 284 59.92 7.96 -12.59
N GLU A 285 61.23 8.12 -12.68
CA GLU A 285 62.19 7.04 -12.39
C GLU A 285 62.21 6.64 -10.90
N ASN A 286 62.01 7.61 -9.99
CA ASN A 286 61.94 7.34 -8.55
C ASN A 286 60.66 6.59 -8.15
N VAL A 287 59.50 6.91 -8.75
CA VAL A 287 58.23 6.20 -8.49
C VAL A 287 58.31 4.74 -8.94
N ALA A 288 58.96 4.46 -10.08
CA ALA A 288 59.16 3.09 -10.55
C ALA A 288 60.06 2.24 -9.63
N GLN A 289 60.98 2.86 -8.87
CA GLN A 289 61.84 2.16 -7.91
C GLN A 289 61.16 1.88 -6.56
N GLU A 290 60.15 2.65 -6.17
CA GLU A 290 59.38 2.44 -4.93
C GLU A 290 58.28 1.36 -5.07
N GLU A 291 57.83 1.07 -6.29
CA GLU A 291 56.83 0.02 -6.60
C GLU A 291 57.43 -1.36 -6.92
N SER A 292 58.76 -1.50 -6.85
CA SER A 292 59.51 -2.76 -7.05
C SER A 292 59.93 -3.40 -5.72
#